data_AF-A0A819YS58-F1
#
_entry.id   AF-A0A819YS58-F1
#
_cell.length_a   1.000
_cell.length_b   1.000
_cell.length_c   1.000
_cell.angle_alpha   90.00
_cell.angle_beta   90.00
_cell.angle_gamma   90.00
#
_symmetry.space_group_name_H-M   'P 1'
#
loop_
_entity.id
_entity.type
_entity.pdbx_description
1 polymer ?
#
loop_
_entity_poly.entity_id
_entity_poly.type
_entity_poly.pdbx_seq_one_letter_code
_entity_poly.pdbx_strand_id
1 'polypeptide(L)'
;MGCSHSLSIPHHYAHIRTKDEKTFKFSYLALVDHIVLLRQVVAHPEMNQPGETLNYFIKDYCRRFASRGIRTKRQQRRLPWQTEWIWHVHRLHPLTYYDDCTKISSNGKLIDKKYLRLRIKEKKNYQSSGLPQSKLSPTEFASSIDLTSAILRQRDFLEKFKKHPIYSWDLSQMNQSFFEKCIQNYVRFLKLAREGEMIVPTFDIDLIWHTHMRFPSSYEKICISLCGFFLDHDDSIDSGTLTDAYRRTADRRMQTYNVGYGKDFPVDRVRETQYISSCAIIVAPILIHSSGGYRGGGGGGGGGGGGGCGGGGGGGCGGGDGRGCGGSGGGGGGEGGGGEGDCGGGGGD
;
A
#
# COMPACT_ATOMS: atom_id res chain seq x y z
N MET A 1 -29.79 35.94 4.77
CA MET A 1 -30.17 34.54 5.05
C MET A 1 -29.14 33.63 4.38
N GLY A 2 -28.10 33.20 5.11
CA GLY A 2 -27.04 32.34 4.56
C GLY A 2 -27.40 30.88 4.80
N CYS A 3 -27.82 30.17 3.75
CA CYS A 3 -28.14 28.76 3.83
C CYS A 3 -26.83 27.95 3.85
N SER A 4 -26.33 27.61 5.04
CA SER A 4 -25.20 26.70 5.22
C SER A 4 -25.63 25.28 4.79
N HIS A 5 -25.55 24.99 3.50
CA HIS A 5 -25.71 23.62 3.02
C HIS A 5 -24.52 22.82 3.52
N SER A 6 -24.72 22.04 4.58
CA SER A 6 -23.77 20.99 4.94
C SER A 6 -23.75 20.01 3.77
N LEU A 7 -22.68 20.05 2.96
CA LEU A 7 -22.48 19.11 1.86
C LEU A 7 -22.47 17.69 2.44
N SER A 8 -23.56 16.96 2.25
CA SER A 8 -23.70 15.59 2.74
C SER A 8 -23.04 14.65 1.74
N ILE A 9 -22.00 13.95 2.17
CA ILE A 9 -21.36 12.92 1.35
C ILE A 9 -22.36 11.76 1.14
N PRO A 10 -22.59 11.31 -0.10
CA PRO A 10 -23.55 10.25 -0.36
C PRO A 10 -23.12 8.92 0.26
N HIS A 11 -24.11 8.14 0.70
CA HIS A 11 -23.92 6.81 1.27
C HIS A 11 -23.97 5.72 0.18
N HIS A 12 -23.00 5.74 -0.74
CA HIS A 12 -22.88 4.73 -1.78
C HIS A 12 -22.10 3.50 -1.31
N TYR A 13 -22.52 2.33 -1.79
CA TYR A 13 -21.85 1.06 -1.56
C TYR A 13 -21.76 0.29 -2.88
N ALA A 14 -20.55 -0.18 -3.22
CA ALA A 14 -20.38 -1.19 -4.24
C ALA A 14 -20.36 -2.57 -3.58
N HIS A 15 -20.88 -3.57 -4.29
CA HIS A 15 -20.92 -4.94 -3.83
C HIS A 15 -20.00 -5.80 -4.70
N ILE A 16 -19.09 -6.53 -4.06
CA ILE A 16 -18.19 -7.48 -4.71
C ILE A 16 -18.70 -8.87 -4.37
N ARG A 17 -19.24 -9.57 -5.37
CA ARG A 17 -19.68 -10.96 -5.23
C ARG A 17 -18.55 -11.89 -5.67
N THR A 18 -18.23 -12.85 -4.83
CA THR A 18 -17.18 -13.84 -5.08
C THR A 18 -17.76 -15.16 -5.59
N LYS A 19 -16.89 -16.08 -6.04
CA LYS A 19 -17.32 -17.37 -6.62
C LYS A 19 -18.06 -18.25 -5.60
N ASP A 20 -17.72 -18.12 -4.32
CA ASP A 20 -18.36 -18.80 -3.20
C ASP A 20 -19.56 -18.03 -2.64
N GLU A 21 -20.17 -17.17 -3.45
CA GLU A 21 -21.42 -16.45 -3.13
C GLU A 21 -21.31 -15.46 -1.96
N LYS A 22 -20.11 -15.21 -1.44
CA LYS A 22 -19.88 -14.16 -0.45
C LYS A 22 -19.99 -12.80 -1.11
N THR A 23 -20.62 -11.86 -0.39
CA THR A 23 -20.76 -10.47 -0.83
C THR A 23 -20.00 -9.56 0.12
N PHE A 24 -19.04 -8.82 -0.42
CA PHE A 24 -18.29 -7.81 0.30
C PHE A 24 -18.77 -6.42 -0.08
N LYS A 25 -18.80 -5.51 0.89
CA LYS A 25 -19.25 -4.13 0.70
C LYS A 25 -18.06 -3.18 0.67
N PHE A 26 -17.96 -2.38 -0.38
CA PHE A 26 -17.00 -1.29 -0.48
C PHE A 26 -17.74 0.03 -0.32
N SER A 27 -17.47 0.76 0.76
CA SER A 27 -18.13 2.02 1.09
C SER A 27 -17.47 3.20 0.38
N TYR A 28 -18.25 4.06 -0.28
CA TYR A 28 -17.73 5.30 -0.86
C TYR A 28 -17.09 6.22 0.19
N LEU A 29 -17.60 6.23 1.43
CA LEU A 29 -16.97 6.97 2.53
C LEU A 29 -15.50 6.57 2.79
N ALA A 30 -15.08 5.34 2.49
CA ALA A 30 -13.68 4.96 2.62
C ALA A 30 -12.80 5.66 1.59
N LEU A 31 -13.29 5.75 0.34
CA LEU A 31 -12.61 6.47 -0.73
C LEU A 31 -12.55 7.96 -0.44
N VAL A 32 -13.64 8.56 0.05
CA VAL A 32 -13.64 9.98 0.45
C VAL A 32 -12.66 10.24 1.59
N ASP A 33 -12.67 9.42 2.65
CA ASP A 33 -11.72 9.53 3.77
C ASP A 33 -10.26 9.40 3.31
N HIS A 34 -10.01 8.56 2.29
CA HIS A 34 -8.68 8.41 1.69
C HIS A 34 -8.28 9.64 0.86
N ILE A 35 -9.14 10.11 -0.06
CA ILE A 35 -8.88 11.29 -0.89
C ILE A 35 -8.63 12.53 -0.02
N VAL A 36 -9.38 12.70 1.07
CA VAL A 36 -9.17 13.82 2.01
C VAL A 36 -7.79 13.73 2.68
N LEU A 37 -7.36 12.54 3.10
CA LEU A 37 -6.02 12.34 3.64
C LEU A 37 -4.94 12.70 2.59
N LEU A 38 -5.07 12.20 1.36
CA LEU A 38 -4.13 12.51 0.29
C LEU A 38 -4.07 14.00 -0.03
N ARG A 39 -5.21 14.71 -0.04
CA ARG A 39 -5.25 16.18 -0.20
C ARG A 39 -4.48 16.90 0.92
N GLN A 40 -4.58 16.43 2.16
CA GLN A 40 -3.81 16.98 3.28
C GLN A 40 -2.31 16.76 3.07
N VAL A 41 -1.91 15.54 2.69
CA VAL A 41 -0.51 15.18 2.44
C VAL A 41 0.10 16.01 1.30
N VAL A 42 -0.63 16.20 0.19
CA VAL A 42 -0.18 17.07 -0.92
C VAL A 42 -0.01 18.53 -0.50
N ALA A 43 -0.85 19.03 0.42
CA ALA A 43 -0.77 20.40 0.91
C ALA A 43 0.35 20.63 1.95
N HIS A 44 1.01 19.57 2.43
CA HIS A 44 2.00 19.60 3.51
C HIS A 44 3.23 18.78 3.12
N PRO A 45 4.10 19.31 2.23
CA PRO A 45 5.25 18.59 1.67
C PRO A 45 6.25 18.11 2.73
N GLU A 46 6.26 18.70 3.92
CA GLU A 46 7.08 18.26 5.05
C GLU A 46 6.79 16.82 5.50
N MET A 47 5.63 16.26 5.14
CA MET A 47 5.28 14.86 5.40
C MET A 47 5.77 13.89 4.33
N ASN A 48 6.42 14.37 3.26
CA ASN A 48 6.95 13.56 2.15
C ASN A 48 8.42 13.87 1.83
N GLN A 49 9.14 14.43 2.80
CA GLN A 49 10.58 14.69 2.71
C GLN A 49 11.26 14.32 4.04
N PRO A 50 12.54 13.90 4.02
CA PRO A 50 13.27 13.66 5.26
C PRO A 50 13.30 14.92 6.13
N GLY A 51 13.04 14.78 7.43
CA GLY A 51 13.05 15.90 8.35
C GLY A 51 12.50 15.56 9.74
N GLU A 52 12.67 16.48 10.69
CA GLU A 52 12.26 16.28 12.08
C GLU A 52 10.76 16.03 12.23
N THR A 53 9.94 16.74 11.46
CA THR A 53 8.47 16.55 11.45
C THR A 53 8.09 15.14 11.06
N LEU A 54 8.63 14.63 9.95
CA LEU A 54 8.38 13.26 9.49
C LEU A 54 8.84 12.24 10.53
N ASN A 55 10.06 12.41 11.05
CA ASN A 55 10.63 11.53 12.07
C ASN A 55 9.79 11.50 13.35
N TYR A 56 9.26 12.65 13.78
CA TYR A 56 8.39 12.73 14.94
C TYR A 56 7.11 11.91 14.73
N PHE A 57 6.44 12.05 13.59
CA PHE A 57 5.18 11.34 13.33
C PHE A 57 5.38 9.84 13.07
N ILE A 58 6.52 9.43 12.54
CA ILE A 58 6.92 8.01 12.50
C ILE A 58 7.03 7.45 13.92
N LYS A 59 7.71 8.16 14.83
CA LYS A 59 7.82 7.75 16.25
C LYS A 59 6.46 7.73 16.96
N ASP A 60 5.62 8.74 16.74
CA ASP A 60 4.26 8.78 17.30
C ASP A 60 3.41 7.61 16.78
N TYR A 61 3.52 7.28 15.49
CA TYR A 61 2.86 6.11 14.90
C TYR A 61 3.31 4.81 15.56
N CYS A 62 4.61 4.52 15.59
CA CYS A 62 5.14 3.28 16.16
C CYS A 62 4.74 3.12 17.63
N ARG A 63 4.83 4.20 18.42
CA ARG A 63 4.38 4.20 19.83
C ARG A 63 2.89 3.86 19.97
N ARG A 64 2.03 4.46 19.16
CA ARG A 64 0.57 4.19 19.21
C ARG A 64 0.23 2.80 18.68
N PHE A 65 0.97 2.30 17.70
CA PHE A 65 0.82 0.95 17.19
C PHE A 65 1.09 -0.07 18.31
N ALA A 66 2.25 0.05 18.97
CA ALA A 66 2.65 -0.80 20.10
C ALA A 66 1.69 -0.72 21.29
N SER A 67 1.32 0.49 21.72
CA SER A 67 0.47 0.72 22.90
C SER A 67 -1.03 0.48 22.66
N ARG A 68 -1.42 -0.16 21.55
CA ARG A 68 -2.82 -0.42 21.17
C ARG A 68 -3.64 0.88 21.01
N GLY A 69 -2.97 2.00 20.75
CA GLY A 69 -3.48 3.37 20.66
C GLY A 69 -4.25 3.70 19.38
N ILE A 70 -4.43 2.76 18.45
CA ILE A 70 -5.12 2.93 17.16
C ILE A 70 -6.21 1.88 16.86
N ARG A 71 -6.52 0.97 17.78
CA ARG A 71 -7.40 -0.19 17.51
C ARG A 71 -8.89 0.15 17.47
N THR A 72 -9.32 1.15 18.23
CA THR A 72 -10.73 1.52 18.39
C THR A 72 -11.14 2.72 17.54
N LYS A 73 -12.44 2.81 17.22
CA LYS A 73 -13.00 3.97 16.50
C LYS A 73 -12.75 5.30 17.23
N ARG A 74 -12.77 5.30 18.56
CA ARG A 74 -12.50 6.49 19.39
C ARG A 74 -11.05 6.96 19.26
N GLN A 75 -10.11 6.01 19.25
CA GLN A 75 -8.69 6.28 19.08
C GLN A 75 -8.38 6.82 17.68
N GLN A 76 -8.84 6.13 16.63
CA GLN A 76 -8.59 6.53 15.24
C GLN A 76 -9.18 7.92 14.92
N ARG A 77 -10.32 8.28 15.52
CA ARG A 77 -10.92 9.63 15.37
C ARG A 77 -10.09 10.75 16.00
N ARG A 78 -9.21 10.44 16.94
CA ARG A 78 -8.30 11.40 17.61
C ARG A 78 -6.88 11.32 17.07
N LEU A 79 -6.65 10.49 16.06
CA LEU A 79 -5.33 10.33 15.46
C LEU A 79 -4.98 11.62 14.69
N PRO A 80 -3.79 12.20 14.90
CA PRO A 80 -3.29 13.24 14.00
C PRO A 80 -3.29 12.72 12.57
N TRP A 81 -3.65 13.56 11.60
CA TRP A 81 -3.73 13.13 10.20
C TRP A 81 -2.35 12.71 9.67
N GLN A 82 -1.27 13.31 10.18
CA GLN A 82 0.11 12.93 9.88
C GLN A 82 0.39 11.48 10.34
N THR A 83 -0.03 11.11 11.56
CA THR A 83 0.09 9.75 12.06
C THR A 83 -0.80 8.76 11.28
N GLU A 84 -1.98 9.20 10.82
CA GLU A 84 -2.81 8.42 9.88
C GLU A 84 -2.12 8.22 8.53
N TRP A 85 -1.37 9.21 8.02
CA TRP A 85 -0.55 9.09 6.82
C TRP A 85 0.53 8.02 6.97
N ILE A 86 1.33 8.05 8.04
CA ILE A 86 2.32 7.00 8.32
C ILE A 86 1.66 5.61 8.38
N TRP A 87 0.52 5.53 9.07
CA TRP A 87 -0.22 4.27 9.19
C TRP A 87 -0.80 3.81 7.84
N HIS A 88 -1.22 4.73 6.99
CA HIS A 88 -1.65 4.40 5.63
C HIS A 88 -0.51 3.79 4.82
N VAL A 89 0.68 4.40 4.80
CA VAL A 89 1.84 3.88 4.07
C VAL A 89 2.27 2.50 4.58
N HIS A 90 2.25 2.27 5.90
CA HIS A 90 2.53 0.93 6.43
C HIS A 90 1.52 -0.12 5.91
N ARG A 91 0.24 0.23 5.76
CA ARG A 91 -0.78 -0.68 5.22
C ARG A 91 -0.67 -0.89 3.71
N LEU A 92 0.09 -0.07 2.97
CA LEU A 92 0.44 -0.31 1.57
C LEU A 92 1.48 -1.42 1.40
N HIS A 93 1.88 -2.08 2.50
CA HIS A 93 2.70 -3.30 2.50
C HIS A 93 1.93 -4.43 3.19
N PRO A 94 0.86 -4.98 2.56
CA PRO A 94 -0.09 -5.88 3.22
C PRO A 94 0.53 -7.07 3.96
N LEU A 95 1.53 -7.74 3.37
CA LEU A 95 2.17 -8.91 3.98
C LEU A 95 2.98 -8.51 5.21
N THR A 96 3.84 -7.50 5.08
CA THR A 96 4.63 -7.00 6.20
C THR A 96 3.75 -6.40 7.31
N TYR A 97 2.68 -5.71 6.94
CA TYR A 97 1.71 -5.17 7.89
C TYR A 97 0.99 -6.26 8.68
N TYR A 98 0.69 -7.40 8.03
CA TYR A 98 0.15 -8.57 8.69
C TYR A 98 1.11 -9.09 9.76
N ASP A 99 2.37 -9.31 9.40
CA ASP A 99 3.40 -9.78 10.34
C ASP A 99 3.63 -8.82 11.51
N ASP A 100 3.63 -7.51 11.24
CA ASP A 100 3.75 -6.51 12.31
C ASP A 100 2.53 -6.51 13.23
N CYS A 101 1.32 -6.76 12.71
CA CYS A 101 0.12 -6.92 13.54
C CYS A 101 0.18 -8.18 14.42
N THR A 102 0.70 -9.30 13.91
CA THR A 102 0.80 -10.56 14.68
C THR A 102 1.81 -10.42 15.82
N LYS A 103 2.94 -9.73 15.60
CA LYS A 103 3.95 -9.44 16.65
C LYS A 103 3.36 -8.70 17.86
N ILE A 104 2.46 -7.74 17.64
CA ILE A 104 1.90 -6.91 18.73
C ILE A 104 0.54 -7.40 19.26
N SER A 105 0.02 -8.50 18.72
CA SER A 105 -1.32 -8.99 19.03
C SER A 105 -1.29 -10.52 19.08
N SER A 106 -1.27 -11.07 20.29
CA SER A 106 -1.28 -12.52 20.57
C SER A 106 -2.39 -13.32 19.85
N ASN A 107 -3.44 -12.63 19.38
CA ASN A 107 -4.58 -13.25 18.70
C ASN A 107 -4.52 -13.08 17.17
N GLY A 108 -3.38 -12.64 16.61
CA GLY A 108 -3.17 -12.49 15.15
C GLY A 108 -4.09 -11.48 14.45
N LYS A 109 -4.77 -10.61 15.20
CA LYS A 109 -5.82 -9.77 14.64
C LYS A 109 -5.27 -8.53 13.95
N LEU A 110 -5.48 -8.45 12.63
CA LEU A 110 -5.25 -7.26 11.80
C LEU A 110 -5.98 -6.03 12.36
N ILE A 111 -5.34 -4.86 12.28
CA ILE A 111 -5.89 -3.60 12.75
C ILE A 111 -6.52 -2.85 11.57
N ASP A 112 -7.85 -2.96 11.43
CA ASP A 112 -8.56 -2.23 10.38
C ASP A 112 -8.78 -0.74 10.69
N LYS A 113 -8.77 0.09 9.64
CA LYS A 113 -9.46 1.38 9.68
C LYS A 113 -10.93 1.17 10.02
N LYS A 114 -11.48 2.06 10.83
CA LYS A 114 -12.91 2.14 11.09
C LYS A 114 -13.51 3.21 10.19
N TYR A 115 -14.71 2.95 9.67
CA TYR A 115 -15.49 3.95 8.98
C TYR A 115 -15.80 5.10 9.96
N LEU A 116 -15.14 6.23 9.74
CA LEU A 116 -15.36 7.47 10.46
C LEU A 116 -16.34 8.30 9.63
N ARG A 117 -17.40 8.81 10.24
CA ARG A 117 -18.18 9.87 9.59
C ARG A 117 -17.25 11.08 9.49
N LEU A 118 -16.95 11.50 8.28
CA LEU A 118 -16.20 12.73 8.05
C LEU A 118 -17.02 13.87 8.64
N ARG A 119 -16.49 14.50 9.68
CA ARG A 119 -16.93 15.84 10.04
C ARG A 119 -16.17 16.76 9.09
N ILE A 120 -16.80 17.15 7.98
CA ILE A 120 -16.37 18.32 7.22
C ILE A 120 -16.67 19.52 8.14
N LYS A 121 -15.87 19.69 9.19
CA LYS A 121 -15.85 20.90 9.99
C LYS A 121 -14.70 21.74 9.46
N GLU A 122 -15.01 23.02 9.30
CA GLU A 122 -14.16 24.10 8.76
C GLU A 122 -12.69 23.93 9.12
N LYS A 123 -11.84 24.34 8.17
CA LYS A 123 -10.39 24.49 8.31
C LYS A 123 -10.04 25.00 9.72
N LYS A 124 -9.72 24.10 10.64
CA LYS A 124 -8.91 24.49 11.78
C LYS A 124 -7.53 24.68 11.19
N ASN A 125 -7.08 25.93 11.13
CA ASN A 125 -5.70 26.27 10.86
C ASN A 125 -4.85 25.39 11.78
N TYR A 126 -4.15 24.41 11.21
CA TYR A 126 -3.13 23.69 11.92
C TYR A 126 -2.00 24.70 12.10
N GLN A 127 -1.98 25.36 13.25
CA GLN A 127 -0.81 26.10 13.68
C GLN A 127 0.26 25.05 13.93
N SER A 128 1.42 25.23 13.30
CA SER A 128 2.68 24.53 13.58
C SER A 128 3.22 24.82 14.99
N SER A 129 2.33 25.12 15.95
CA SER A 129 2.65 25.49 17.32
C SER A 129 3.28 24.30 18.03
N GLY A 130 4.60 24.17 17.91
CA GLY A 130 5.48 23.27 18.63
C GLY A 130 5.14 21.79 18.48
N LEU A 131 6.03 21.01 17.88
CA LEU A 131 6.06 19.57 18.15
C LEU A 131 6.00 19.40 19.68
N PRO A 132 5.08 18.58 20.22
CA PRO A 132 5.02 18.34 21.65
C PRO A 132 6.41 17.93 22.15
N GLN A 133 7.03 18.77 22.97
CA GLN A 133 8.35 18.55 23.60
C GLN A 133 8.33 17.40 24.64
N SER A 134 7.32 16.53 24.59
CA SER A 134 7.38 15.29 25.36
C SER A 134 8.46 14.41 24.74
N LYS A 135 9.55 14.18 25.49
CA LYS A 135 10.50 13.09 25.22
C LYS A 135 9.68 11.81 25.08
N LEU A 136 9.42 11.40 23.84
CA LEU A 136 8.80 10.13 23.53
C LEU A 136 9.76 9.05 24.04
N SER A 137 9.35 8.28 25.06
CA SER A 137 10.09 7.10 25.49
C SER A 137 10.24 6.15 24.29
N PRO A 138 11.42 5.54 24.06
CA PRO A 138 11.57 4.56 23.00
C PRO A 138 10.58 3.42 23.26
N THR A 139 9.60 3.23 22.40
CA THR A 139 8.83 1.98 22.36
C THR A 139 9.60 0.98 21.53
N GLU A 140 9.68 -0.26 22.01
CA GLU A 140 10.39 -1.39 21.40
C GLU A 140 9.89 -1.78 19.99
N PHE A 141 8.75 -1.26 19.54
CA PHE A 141 8.24 -1.55 18.20
C PHE A 141 8.88 -0.65 17.15
N ALA A 142 9.62 -1.28 16.24
CA ALA A 142 9.94 -0.75 14.93
C ALA A 142 9.12 -1.51 13.89
N SER A 143 8.62 -0.79 12.87
CA SER A 143 7.99 -1.46 11.73
C SER A 143 9.04 -2.28 10.98
N SER A 144 8.61 -3.39 10.40
CA SER A 144 9.51 -4.26 9.61
C SER A 144 9.89 -3.66 8.25
N ILE A 145 9.29 -2.54 7.86
CA ILE A 145 9.74 -1.72 6.72
C ILE A 145 10.38 -0.41 7.20
N ASP A 146 11.30 0.13 6.39
CA ASP A 146 11.72 1.52 6.55
C ASP A 146 10.58 2.45 6.09
N LEU A 147 9.82 2.95 7.07
CA LEU A 147 8.72 3.88 6.85
C LEU A 147 9.18 5.17 6.17
N THR A 148 10.44 5.61 6.36
CA THR A 148 10.95 6.81 5.70
C THR A 148 11.05 6.56 4.19
N SER A 149 11.77 5.50 3.79
CA SER A 149 11.89 5.14 2.38
C SER A 149 10.53 4.84 1.75
N ALA A 150 9.65 4.10 2.43
CA ALA A 150 8.30 3.81 1.95
C ALA A 150 7.49 5.09 1.67
N ILE A 151 7.55 6.09 2.56
CA ILE A 151 6.87 7.38 2.35
C ILE A 151 7.45 8.13 1.15
N LEU A 152 8.77 8.11 0.97
CA LEU A 152 9.40 8.77 -0.17
C LEU A 152 9.02 8.14 -1.50
N ARG A 153 8.82 6.81 -1.56
CA ARG A 153 8.35 6.11 -2.77
C ARG A 153 6.92 6.50 -3.16
N GLN A 154 6.10 6.96 -2.21
CA GLN A 154 4.74 7.43 -2.48
C GLN A 154 4.68 8.82 -3.16
N ARG A 155 5.81 9.53 -3.31
CA ARG A 155 5.86 10.87 -3.92
C ARG A 155 5.31 10.89 -5.35
N ASP A 156 5.67 9.91 -6.16
CA ASP A 156 5.21 9.87 -7.55
C ASP A 156 3.70 9.60 -7.65
N PHE A 157 3.16 8.75 -6.77
CA PHE A 157 1.72 8.54 -6.65
C PHE A 157 1.02 9.85 -6.26
N LEU A 158 1.56 10.60 -5.29
CA LEU A 158 1.01 11.88 -4.84
C LEU A 158 1.05 12.95 -5.95
N GLU A 159 2.11 13.00 -6.75
CA GLU A 159 2.19 13.90 -7.91
C GLU A 159 1.17 13.53 -9.00
N LYS A 160 0.98 12.23 -9.28
CA LYS A 160 -0.08 11.75 -10.18
C LYS A 160 -1.47 12.10 -9.63
N PHE A 161 -1.69 11.90 -8.33
CA PHE A 161 -2.93 12.25 -7.65
C PHE A 161 -3.22 13.75 -7.78
N LYS A 162 -2.25 14.62 -7.49
CA LYS A 162 -2.39 16.09 -7.61
C LYS A 162 -2.77 16.55 -9.02
N LYS A 163 -2.28 15.87 -10.05
CA LYS A 163 -2.59 16.15 -11.47
C LYS A 163 -3.93 15.54 -11.91
N HIS A 164 -4.40 14.50 -11.23
CA HIS A 164 -5.63 13.80 -11.57
C HIS A 164 -6.89 14.64 -11.23
N PRO A 165 -7.94 14.66 -12.07
CA PRO A 165 -9.17 15.43 -11.81
C PRO A 165 -9.81 15.15 -10.45
N ILE A 166 -9.68 13.93 -9.93
CA ILE A 166 -10.22 13.54 -8.61
C ILE A 166 -9.66 14.38 -7.45
N TYR A 167 -8.46 14.97 -7.61
CA TYR A 167 -7.87 15.86 -6.61
C TYR A 167 -8.72 17.09 -6.34
N SER A 168 -9.38 17.68 -7.35
CA SER A 168 -10.20 18.88 -7.20
C SER A 168 -11.71 18.59 -7.20
N TRP A 169 -12.14 17.36 -7.47
CA TRP A 169 -13.56 16.99 -7.53
C TRP A 169 -14.33 17.26 -6.24
N ASP A 170 -15.59 17.68 -6.41
CA ASP A 170 -16.58 17.70 -5.33
C ASP A 170 -17.04 16.27 -5.02
N LEU A 171 -16.57 15.75 -3.89
CA LEU A 171 -16.86 14.39 -3.43
C LEU A 171 -18.33 14.20 -2.98
N SER A 172 -19.11 15.28 -2.85
CA SER A 172 -20.55 15.20 -2.61
C SER A 172 -21.35 14.86 -3.89
N GLN A 173 -20.75 15.06 -5.07
CA GLN A 173 -21.41 14.92 -6.37
C GLN A 173 -21.09 13.60 -7.09
N MET A 174 -20.36 12.70 -6.45
CA MET A 174 -20.02 11.41 -7.04
C MET A 174 -21.27 10.55 -7.14
N ASN A 175 -21.62 10.13 -8.35
CA ASN A 175 -22.74 9.22 -8.57
C ASN A 175 -22.39 7.76 -8.21
N GLN A 176 -23.40 6.98 -7.83
CA GLN A 176 -23.22 5.59 -7.41
C GLN A 176 -22.69 4.69 -8.54
N SER A 177 -23.23 4.83 -9.76
CA SER A 177 -22.88 3.96 -10.88
C SER A 177 -21.42 4.09 -11.30
N PHE A 178 -20.88 5.30 -11.25
CA PHE A 178 -19.46 5.56 -11.49
C PHE A 178 -18.59 4.95 -10.40
N PHE A 179 -18.96 5.12 -9.13
CA PHE A 179 -18.24 4.48 -8.03
C PHE A 179 -18.24 2.96 -8.18
N GLU A 180 -19.38 2.35 -8.50
CA GLU A 180 -19.48 0.92 -8.79
C GLU A 180 -18.61 0.51 -9.98
N LYS A 181 -18.53 1.32 -11.04
CA LYS A 181 -17.64 1.07 -12.19
C LYS A 181 -16.16 1.08 -11.78
N CYS A 182 -15.73 2.02 -10.93
CA CYS A 182 -14.37 2.04 -10.38
C CYS A 182 -14.07 0.75 -9.60
N ILE A 183 -14.99 0.29 -8.76
CA ILE A 183 -14.83 -0.96 -8.00
C ILE A 183 -14.83 -2.18 -8.93
N GLN A 184 -15.66 -2.21 -9.98
CA GLN A 184 -15.64 -3.28 -10.99
C GLN A 184 -14.28 -3.35 -11.71
N ASN A 185 -13.70 -2.21 -12.07
CA ASN A 185 -12.39 -2.15 -12.72
C ASN A 185 -11.27 -2.64 -11.81
N TYR A 186 -11.33 -2.30 -10.53
CA TYR A 186 -10.44 -2.83 -9.50
C TYR A 186 -10.60 -4.34 -9.32
N VAL A 187 -11.82 -4.86 -9.23
CA VAL A 187 -12.09 -6.31 -9.11
C VAL A 187 -11.59 -7.07 -10.35
N ARG A 188 -11.79 -6.52 -11.55
CA ARG A 188 -11.23 -7.08 -12.79
C ARG A 188 -9.71 -7.16 -12.74
N PHE A 189 -9.06 -6.11 -12.24
CA PHE A 189 -7.61 -6.06 -12.06
C PHE A 189 -7.12 -7.13 -11.09
N LEU A 190 -7.72 -7.25 -9.90
CA LEU A 190 -7.34 -8.30 -8.94
C LEU A 190 -7.40 -9.70 -9.58
N LYS A 191 -8.46 -9.99 -10.33
CA LYS A 191 -8.65 -11.27 -11.04
C LYS A 191 -7.62 -11.54 -12.15
N LEU A 192 -6.82 -10.55 -12.57
CA LEU A 192 -5.71 -10.76 -13.51
C LEU A 192 -4.46 -11.31 -12.83
N ALA A 193 -4.37 -11.23 -11.49
CA ALA A 193 -3.22 -11.67 -10.74
C ALA A 193 -3.03 -13.19 -10.86
N ARG A 194 -1.78 -13.58 -11.06
CA ARG A 194 -1.33 -14.97 -11.11
C ARG A 194 -0.03 -15.09 -10.34
N GLU A 195 0.19 -16.24 -9.73
CA GLU A 195 1.40 -16.50 -8.96
C GLU A 195 2.66 -16.32 -9.82
N GLY A 196 3.66 -15.60 -9.28
CA GLY A 196 4.92 -15.30 -9.97
C GLY A 196 4.83 -14.26 -11.09
N GLU A 197 3.66 -13.65 -11.35
CA GLU A 197 3.50 -12.68 -12.44
C GLU A 197 3.20 -11.27 -11.94
N MET A 198 3.90 -10.30 -12.52
CA MET A 198 3.71 -8.89 -12.23
C MET A 198 2.52 -8.30 -13.00
N ILE A 199 1.62 -7.62 -12.28
CA ILE A 199 0.57 -6.79 -12.88
C ILE A 199 0.67 -5.35 -12.39
N VAL A 200 0.39 -4.38 -13.28
CA VAL A 200 0.51 -2.94 -13.00
C VAL A 200 -0.87 -2.28 -13.11
N PRO A 201 -1.37 -1.59 -12.07
CA PRO A 201 -2.66 -0.91 -12.12
C PRO A 201 -2.59 0.39 -12.94
N THR A 202 -3.73 0.87 -13.44
CA THR A 202 -3.86 2.30 -13.77
C THR A 202 -3.91 3.11 -12.48
N PHE A 203 -3.65 4.42 -12.55
CA PHE A 203 -3.80 5.31 -11.40
C PHE A 203 -5.14 5.13 -10.66
N ASP A 204 -6.27 5.08 -11.39
CA ASP A 204 -7.59 4.93 -10.77
C ASP A 204 -7.78 3.60 -10.03
N ILE A 205 -7.28 2.52 -10.62
CA ILE A 205 -7.32 1.18 -10.00
C ILE A 205 -6.46 1.20 -8.74
N ASP A 206 -5.30 1.83 -8.80
CA ASP A 206 -4.36 1.92 -7.69
C ASP A 206 -4.92 2.74 -6.53
N LEU A 207 -5.60 3.86 -6.82
CA LEU A 207 -6.28 4.66 -5.79
C LEU A 207 -7.36 3.86 -5.05
N ILE A 208 -8.15 3.06 -5.76
CA ILE A 208 -9.14 2.15 -5.14
C ILE A 208 -8.43 1.06 -4.32
N TRP A 209 -7.33 0.53 -4.84
CA TRP A 209 -6.56 -0.51 -4.18
C TRP A 209 -5.93 -0.03 -2.88
N HIS A 210 -5.26 1.13 -2.88
CA HIS A 210 -4.79 1.85 -1.69
C HIS A 210 -5.92 2.08 -0.69
N THR A 211 -7.10 2.46 -1.17
CA THR A 211 -8.29 2.63 -0.32
C THR A 211 -8.67 1.32 0.35
N HIS A 212 -8.62 0.19 -0.36
CA HIS A 212 -8.97 -1.12 0.17
C HIS A 212 -7.97 -1.63 1.20
N MET A 213 -6.66 -1.44 0.96
CA MET A 213 -5.58 -1.85 1.86
C MET A 213 -5.67 -1.17 3.24
N ARG A 214 -6.40 -0.07 3.37
CA ARG A 214 -6.73 0.54 4.69
C ARG A 214 -7.60 -0.36 5.59
N PHE A 215 -8.23 -1.38 5.02
CA PHE A 215 -9.09 -2.38 5.68
C PHE A 215 -8.50 -3.78 5.48
N PRO A 216 -7.31 -4.07 6.04
CA PRO A 216 -6.52 -5.28 5.78
C PRO A 216 -7.31 -6.58 5.99
N SER A 217 -8.21 -6.67 6.98
CA SER A 217 -9.01 -7.89 7.20
C SER A 217 -10.01 -8.15 6.06
N SER A 218 -10.52 -7.10 5.43
CA SER A 218 -11.41 -7.20 4.26
C SER A 218 -10.60 -7.49 3.00
N TYR A 219 -9.46 -6.81 2.87
CA TYR A 219 -8.56 -6.92 1.74
C TYR A 219 -8.02 -8.35 1.59
N GLU A 220 -7.47 -8.93 2.67
CA GLU A 220 -7.00 -10.32 2.71
C GLU A 220 -8.08 -11.30 2.22
N LYS A 221 -9.29 -11.23 2.78
CA LYS A 221 -10.40 -12.12 2.42
C LYS A 221 -10.80 -12.01 0.95
N ILE A 222 -10.85 -10.79 0.41
CA ILE A 222 -11.20 -10.57 -0.99
C ILE A 222 -10.09 -11.07 -1.91
N CYS A 223 -8.82 -10.82 -1.59
CA CYS A 223 -7.69 -11.32 -2.37
C CYS A 223 -7.70 -12.86 -2.43
N ILE A 224 -7.84 -13.52 -1.28
CA ILE A 224 -7.93 -14.99 -1.23
C ILE A 224 -9.14 -15.49 -2.05
N SER A 225 -10.29 -14.83 -1.95
CA SER A 225 -11.50 -15.27 -2.64
C SER A 225 -11.51 -15.00 -4.15
N LEU A 226 -10.86 -13.92 -4.61
CA LEU A 226 -10.83 -13.54 -6.03
C LEU A 226 -9.62 -14.10 -6.79
N CYS A 227 -8.46 -14.15 -6.14
CA CYS A 227 -7.17 -14.45 -6.75
C CYS A 227 -6.56 -15.76 -6.22
N GLY A 228 -7.03 -16.25 -5.07
CA GLY A 228 -6.53 -17.47 -4.43
C GLY A 228 -5.43 -17.25 -3.39
N PHE A 229 -4.90 -16.03 -3.27
CA PHE A 229 -3.78 -15.72 -2.38
C PHE A 229 -3.85 -14.26 -1.89
N PHE A 230 -3.09 -13.94 -0.83
CA PHE A 230 -3.02 -12.59 -0.29
C PHE A 230 -2.05 -11.73 -1.13
N LEU A 231 -2.59 -10.74 -1.84
CA LEU A 231 -1.82 -9.90 -2.76
C LEU A 231 -1.02 -8.83 -2.00
N ASP A 232 0.28 -8.78 -2.24
CA ASP A 232 1.14 -7.70 -1.78
C ASP A 232 1.12 -6.51 -2.75
N HIS A 233 1.65 -5.37 -2.29
CA HIS A 233 1.78 -4.16 -3.08
C HIS A 233 3.23 -3.68 -3.01
N ASP A 234 3.94 -3.73 -4.14
CA ASP A 234 5.35 -3.36 -4.24
C ASP A 234 5.52 -2.02 -4.98
N ASP A 235 5.95 -1.03 -4.23
CA ASP A 235 6.22 0.33 -4.71
C ASP A 235 7.71 0.62 -4.93
N SER A 236 8.57 -0.41 -4.88
CA SER A 236 10.03 -0.27 -5.00
C SER A 236 10.60 -0.58 -6.39
N ILE A 237 9.75 -0.97 -7.33
CA ILE A 237 10.14 -1.41 -8.67
C ILE A 237 10.53 -0.24 -9.57
N ASP A 238 11.62 -0.39 -10.31
CA ASP A 238 12.08 0.60 -11.28
C ASP A 238 11.06 0.88 -12.42
N SER A 239 11.01 2.15 -12.84
CA SER A 239 10.09 2.68 -13.85
C SER A 239 10.15 1.98 -15.21
N GLY A 240 11.32 1.49 -15.63
CA GLY A 240 11.48 0.76 -16.90
C GLY A 240 10.74 -0.59 -16.86
N THR A 241 10.90 -1.32 -15.76
CA THR A 241 10.23 -2.61 -15.53
C THR A 241 8.71 -2.45 -15.46
N LEU A 242 8.23 -1.36 -14.86
CA LEU A 242 6.81 -1.03 -14.77
C LEU A 242 6.16 -0.85 -16.16
N THR A 243 6.88 -0.27 -17.11
CA THR A 243 6.32 0.05 -18.45
C THR A 243 5.97 -1.22 -19.23
N ASP A 244 6.86 -2.20 -19.25
CA ASP A 244 6.61 -3.46 -19.95
C ASP A 244 5.56 -4.32 -19.23
N ALA A 245 5.60 -4.35 -17.89
CA ALA A 245 4.60 -5.04 -17.10
C ALA A 245 3.19 -4.42 -17.25
N TYR A 246 3.11 -3.09 -17.39
CA TYR A 246 1.87 -2.40 -17.71
C TYR A 246 1.30 -2.82 -19.06
N ARG A 247 2.14 -2.87 -20.11
CA ARG A 247 1.70 -3.34 -21.44
C ARG A 247 1.14 -4.75 -21.38
N ARG A 248 1.85 -5.68 -20.72
CA ARG A 248 1.38 -7.06 -20.52
C ARG A 248 0.07 -7.13 -19.74
N THR A 249 -0.09 -6.28 -18.71
CA THR A 249 -1.33 -6.20 -17.93
C THR A 249 -2.49 -5.70 -18.79
N ALA A 250 -2.25 -4.68 -19.61
CA ALA A 250 -3.23 -4.11 -20.54
C ALA A 250 -3.70 -5.12 -21.59
N ASP A 251 -2.76 -5.83 -22.22
CA ASP A 251 -3.05 -6.85 -23.22
C ASP A 251 -3.88 -7.99 -22.61
N ARG A 252 -3.51 -8.43 -21.40
CA ARG A 252 -4.25 -9.47 -20.69
C ARG A 252 -5.67 -9.03 -20.33
N ARG A 253 -5.86 -7.78 -19.88
CA ARG A 253 -7.21 -7.25 -19.61
C ARG A 253 -8.04 -7.26 -20.89
N MET A 254 -7.46 -6.84 -22.01
CA MET A 254 -8.13 -6.85 -23.30
C MET A 254 -8.55 -8.27 -23.69
N GLN A 255 -7.65 -9.24 -23.60
CA GLN A 255 -7.94 -10.65 -23.91
C GLN A 255 -9.01 -11.26 -22.99
N THR A 256 -8.99 -10.91 -21.70
CA THR A 256 -9.87 -11.53 -20.69
C THR A 256 -11.26 -10.92 -20.68
N TYR A 257 -11.37 -9.59 -20.86
CA TYR A 257 -12.61 -8.86 -20.66
C TYR A 257 -13.11 -8.12 -21.89
N ASN A 258 -12.35 -8.10 -22.99
CA ASN A 258 -12.60 -7.28 -24.18
C ASN A 258 -12.76 -5.79 -23.84
N VAL A 259 -11.97 -5.30 -22.87
CA VAL A 259 -11.97 -3.90 -22.41
C VAL A 259 -10.54 -3.40 -22.31
N GLY A 260 -10.26 -2.26 -22.93
CA GLY A 260 -8.94 -1.63 -22.88
C GLY A 260 -8.58 -1.08 -21.49
N TYR A 261 -7.29 -1.12 -21.16
CA TYR A 261 -6.76 -0.46 -19.97
C TYR A 261 -6.84 1.08 -20.13
N GLY A 262 -7.27 1.79 -19.09
CA GLY A 262 -7.33 3.28 -19.08
C GLY A 262 -8.49 3.92 -19.87
N LYS A 263 -9.38 3.13 -20.50
CA LYS A 263 -10.47 3.64 -21.36
C LYS A 263 -11.85 3.74 -20.68
N ASP A 264 -11.94 3.39 -19.39
CA ASP A 264 -13.23 3.21 -18.70
C ASP A 264 -13.80 4.48 -18.03
N PHE A 265 -13.11 5.62 -18.08
CA PHE A 265 -13.61 6.87 -17.53
C PHE A 265 -14.28 7.71 -18.64
N PRO A 266 -15.43 8.36 -18.36
CA PRO A 266 -16.11 9.20 -19.36
C PRO A 266 -15.17 10.29 -19.89
N VAL A 267 -15.00 10.30 -21.21
CA VAL A 267 -14.13 11.18 -22.01
C VAL A 267 -14.45 12.68 -21.76
N ASP A 268 -15.67 12.95 -21.31
CA ASP A 268 -16.24 14.29 -21.18
C ASP A 268 -15.86 14.98 -19.85
N ARG A 269 -15.29 14.24 -18.87
CA ARG A 269 -14.87 14.80 -17.56
C ARG A 269 -13.51 14.31 -17.06
N VAL A 270 -12.83 13.47 -17.83
CA VAL A 270 -11.49 12.95 -17.54
C VAL A 270 -10.76 12.89 -18.87
N ARG A 271 -10.23 14.04 -19.33
CA ARG A 271 -9.31 14.04 -20.48
C ARG A 271 -8.03 13.33 -20.06
N GLU A 272 -7.74 12.25 -20.78
CA GLU A 272 -6.43 11.60 -20.92
C GLU A 272 -5.69 11.27 -19.62
N THR A 273 -6.11 10.21 -18.93
CA THR A 273 -5.21 9.54 -17.98
C THR A 273 -4.21 8.67 -18.74
N GLN A 274 -3.19 9.31 -19.32
CA GLN A 274 -1.93 8.65 -19.71
C GLN A 274 -1.07 8.23 -18.50
N TYR A 275 -1.58 8.34 -17.27
CA TYR A 275 -0.82 8.08 -16.05
C TYR A 275 -0.78 6.58 -15.74
N ILE A 276 0.28 5.92 -16.22
CA ILE A 276 0.77 4.63 -15.69
C ILE A 276 0.95 4.80 -14.18
N SER A 277 0.50 3.85 -13.34
CA SER A 277 0.75 3.96 -11.89
C SER A 277 2.24 3.78 -11.56
N SER A 278 2.69 4.24 -10.38
CA SER A 278 4.09 4.12 -9.92
C SER A 278 4.41 2.80 -9.22
N CYS A 279 3.50 1.84 -9.18
CA CYS A 279 3.65 0.60 -8.42
C CYS A 279 3.38 -0.62 -9.30
N ALA A 280 3.87 -1.79 -8.87
CA ALA A 280 3.41 -3.07 -9.40
C ALA A 280 3.01 -4.03 -8.27
N ILE A 281 2.34 -5.10 -8.65
CA ILE A 281 2.27 -6.29 -7.82
C ILE A 281 3.52 -7.13 -8.11
N ILE A 282 4.34 -7.43 -7.09
CA ILE A 282 5.15 -8.65 -7.11
C ILE A 282 4.40 -9.67 -6.28
N VAL A 283 4.03 -10.78 -6.91
CA VAL A 283 3.45 -11.91 -6.18
C VAL A 283 4.60 -12.70 -5.56
N ALA A 284 4.75 -12.61 -4.23
CA ALA A 284 5.50 -13.60 -3.48
C ALA A 284 4.53 -14.70 -3.00
N PRO A 285 4.84 -15.99 -3.21
CA PRO A 285 3.98 -17.07 -2.76
C PRO A 285 4.00 -17.13 -1.24
N ILE A 286 2.95 -16.64 -0.57
CA ILE A 286 2.62 -17.11 0.77
C ILE A 286 1.39 -18.00 0.65
N LEU A 287 1.65 -19.30 0.53
CA LEU A 287 0.67 -20.33 0.80
C LEU A 287 0.28 -20.24 2.28
N ILE A 288 -0.71 -19.41 2.60
CA ILE A 288 -1.40 -19.49 3.89
C ILE A 288 -2.17 -20.82 3.86
N HIS A 289 -1.54 -21.87 4.38
CA HIS A 289 -2.22 -23.14 4.61
C HIS A 289 -3.42 -22.86 5.52
N SER A 290 -4.62 -23.01 4.96
CA SER A 290 -5.86 -23.01 5.73
C SER A 290 -5.84 -24.20 6.69
N SER A 291 -5.28 -24.02 7.87
CA SER A 291 -5.50 -24.94 8.99
C SER A 291 -6.81 -24.56 9.66
N GLY A 292 -7.90 -25.26 9.31
CA GLY A 292 -9.18 -25.04 9.96
C GLY A 292 -10.35 -25.85 9.45
N GLY A 293 -10.48 -27.10 9.92
CA GLY A 293 -11.79 -27.64 10.28
C GLY A 293 -12.23 -28.94 9.60
N TYR A 294 -11.63 -30.08 9.96
CA TYR A 294 -12.33 -31.36 9.91
C TYR A 294 -12.77 -31.74 11.33
N ARG A 295 -14.08 -31.75 11.56
CA ARG A 295 -14.74 -32.42 12.68
C ARG A 295 -15.32 -33.74 12.16
N GLY A 296 -15.03 -34.84 12.85
CA GLY A 296 -15.96 -35.97 12.95
C GLY A 296 -15.39 -37.37 12.66
N GLY A 297 -15.38 -38.20 13.70
CA GLY A 297 -15.14 -39.66 13.67
C GLY A 297 -13.77 -40.00 14.26
N GLY A 298 -13.59 -40.75 15.35
CA GLY A 298 -14.46 -41.70 16.05
C GLY A 298 -13.60 -42.93 16.36
N GLY A 299 -13.39 -43.23 17.65
CA GLY A 299 -12.61 -44.39 18.15
C GLY A 299 -11.11 -44.10 18.27
N GLY A 300 -10.36 -44.53 19.28
CA GLY A 300 -10.61 -45.35 20.46
C GLY A 300 -9.24 -45.76 21.03
N GLY A 301 -9.12 -45.88 22.35
CA GLY A 301 -8.13 -46.76 23.01
C GLY A 301 -6.74 -46.22 23.36
N GLY A 302 -6.37 -46.41 24.63
CA GLY A 302 -4.99 -46.50 25.17
C GLY A 302 -4.31 -45.17 25.47
N GLY A 303 -3.71 -44.88 26.63
CA GLY A 303 -3.21 -45.72 27.72
C GLY A 303 -1.70 -45.50 27.88
N GLY A 304 -1.28 -44.89 29.01
CA GLY A 304 0.13 -44.73 29.44
C GLY A 304 0.86 -43.51 28.85
N GLY A 305 1.77 -42.81 29.51
CA GLY A 305 2.44 -42.95 30.80
C GLY A 305 3.76 -42.15 30.76
N GLY A 306 4.22 -41.61 31.90
CA GLY A 306 5.61 -41.13 32.14
C GLY A 306 5.93 -39.72 31.60
N GLY A 307 6.41 -38.76 32.40
CA GLY A 307 7.74 -38.75 33.04
C GLY A 307 8.78 -38.33 31.97
N GLY A 308 9.47 -37.21 32.02
CA GLY A 308 10.27 -36.64 33.10
C GLY A 308 11.30 -35.68 32.49
N CYS A 309 12.19 -35.20 33.35
CA CYS A 309 12.94 -33.96 33.30
C CYS A 309 14.36 -34.09 32.71
N GLY A 310 15.01 -32.96 32.42
CA GLY A 310 16.47 -32.80 32.27
C GLY A 310 16.84 -31.96 31.04
N GLY A 311 17.67 -30.91 31.06
CA GLY A 311 18.62 -30.43 32.05
C GLY A 311 20.02 -30.32 31.43
N GLY A 312 20.58 -29.09 31.38
CA GLY A 312 22.02 -28.77 31.18
C GLY A 312 22.56 -28.97 29.76
N GLY A 313 23.56 -28.23 29.26
CA GLY A 313 24.48 -27.24 29.85
C GLY A 313 25.79 -27.23 29.04
N GLY A 314 26.44 -26.07 28.93
CA GLY A 314 27.84 -25.87 28.50
C GLY A 314 28.12 -26.03 26.99
N GLY A 315 29.06 -25.33 26.35
CA GLY A 315 30.11 -24.42 26.79
C GLY A 315 31.26 -24.41 25.76
N GLY A 316 31.95 -23.26 25.62
CA GLY A 316 33.28 -23.09 25.01
C GLY A 316 33.32 -22.93 23.47
N CYS A 317 33.89 -21.88 22.85
CA CYS A 317 35.15 -21.10 22.94
C CYS A 317 36.31 -21.62 22.04
N GLY A 318 36.97 -20.67 21.35
CA GLY A 318 38.16 -20.82 20.48
C GLY A 318 37.83 -20.49 19.01
N GLY A 319 38.44 -19.53 18.30
CA GLY A 319 39.71 -18.83 18.46
C GLY A 319 40.62 -19.15 17.25
N GLY A 320 41.17 -18.13 16.57
CA GLY A 320 42.39 -18.27 15.76
C GLY A 320 42.34 -17.86 14.28
N ASP A 321 42.70 -16.61 14.04
CA ASP A 321 43.61 -16.03 13.03
C ASP A 321 44.14 -16.85 11.84
N GLY A 322 44.29 -16.17 10.69
CA GLY A 322 45.37 -16.46 9.74
C GLY A 322 45.23 -15.93 8.30
N ARG A 323 45.88 -14.79 8.02
CA ARG A 323 46.73 -14.42 6.83
C ARG A 323 46.21 -14.78 5.42
N GLY A 324 46.14 -13.91 4.42
CA GLY A 324 47.11 -12.89 3.96
C GLY A 324 47.81 -13.37 2.66
N CYS A 325 47.73 -12.56 1.59
CA CYS A 325 48.48 -12.52 0.29
C CYS A 325 47.49 -12.07 -0.81
N GLY A 326 47.69 -11.07 -1.68
CA GLY A 326 48.89 -10.42 -2.21
C GLY A 326 48.83 -10.52 -3.74
N GLY A 327 48.88 -9.41 -4.49
CA GLY A 327 49.01 -9.46 -5.96
C GLY A 327 48.65 -8.16 -6.69
N SER A 328 49.68 -7.49 -7.22
CA SER A 328 49.67 -6.22 -7.96
C SER A 328 49.85 -6.42 -9.48
N GLY A 329 49.55 -5.39 -10.29
CA GLY A 329 49.96 -5.19 -11.70
C GLY A 329 48.82 -4.59 -12.54
N GLY A 330 48.87 -3.36 -13.08
CA GLY A 330 49.81 -2.79 -14.06
C GLY A 330 49.36 -3.20 -15.47
N GLY A 331 49.13 -2.38 -16.51
CA GLY A 331 49.30 -0.96 -16.85
C GLY A 331 49.02 -0.78 -18.37
N GLY A 332 49.03 0.46 -18.87
CA GLY A 332 49.04 0.82 -20.32
C GLY A 332 47.65 0.92 -20.97
N GLY A 333 47.25 1.97 -21.69
CA GLY A 333 48.01 2.92 -22.52
C GLY A 333 47.67 2.64 -24.00
N GLY A 334 47.03 3.59 -24.70
CA GLY A 334 46.72 3.44 -26.12
C GLY A 334 45.80 4.54 -26.67
N GLU A 335 46.42 5.61 -27.16
CA GLU A 335 45.84 6.66 -27.99
C GLU A 335 45.56 6.18 -29.43
N GLY A 336 44.72 6.94 -30.14
CA GLY A 336 44.52 6.90 -31.60
C GLY A 336 43.04 7.04 -31.94
N GLY A 337 42.51 8.09 -32.57
CA GLY A 337 43.12 9.07 -33.47
C GLY A 337 42.49 8.94 -34.86
N GLY A 338 41.73 9.96 -35.27
CA GLY A 338 41.47 10.27 -36.69
C GLY A 338 40.17 9.75 -37.31
N GLY A 339 39.41 10.65 -37.94
CA GLY A 339 38.33 10.28 -38.86
C GLY A 339 37.30 11.37 -39.08
N GLU A 340 37.70 12.49 -39.67
CA GLU A 340 36.81 13.48 -40.29
C GLU A 340 35.91 12.85 -41.35
N GLY A 341 34.70 13.39 -41.52
CA GLY A 341 33.73 12.97 -42.51
C GLY A 341 32.58 13.95 -42.62
N ASP A 342 32.91 15.15 -43.10
CA ASP A 342 32.00 16.20 -43.54
C ASP A 342 31.17 15.73 -44.75
N CYS A 343 29.86 15.98 -44.73
CA CYS A 343 29.02 16.08 -45.92
C CYS A 343 27.71 16.78 -45.55
N GLY A 344 27.60 18.03 -46.01
CA GLY A 344 26.41 18.86 -45.86
C GLY A 344 25.35 18.62 -46.94
N GLY A 345 24.34 19.49 -46.93
CA GLY A 345 23.46 19.71 -48.08
C GLY A 345 22.00 20.01 -47.73
N GLY A 346 21.64 21.30 -47.75
CA GLY A 346 20.35 21.87 -48.21
C GLY A 346 19.07 21.55 -47.40
N GLY A 347 18.13 22.45 -47.13
CA GLY A 347 17.79 23.73 -47.77
C GLY A 347 16.41 23.64 -48.42
N GLY A 348 15.45 24.46 -47.94
CA GLY A 348 14.13 24.77 -48.54
C GLY A 348 13.04 23.71 -48.32
N ASP A 349 11.80 24.01 -47.93
CA ASP A 349 11.02 25.26 -47.80
C ASP A 349 10.03 25.15 -46.63
#